data_AF-A0A978TVY0-F1
#
_entry.id   AF-A0A978TVY0-F1
#
_cell.length_a   1.000
_cell.length_b   1.000
_cell.length_c   1.000
_cell.angle_alpha   90.00
_cell.angle_beta   90.00
_cell.angle_gamma   90.00
#
_symmetry.space_group_name_H-M   'P 1'
#
loop_
_entity.id
_entity.type
_entity.pdbx_description
1 polymer ?
#
loop_
_entity_poly.entity_id
_entity_poly.type
_entity_poly.pdbx_seq_one_letter_code
_entity_poly.pdbx_strand_id
1 'polypeptide(L)'
;MVHILVCPGIHNLQLTRDFLSSIEQFISLPRCPQQPLLVFPTQDSPAYSAKHILQFLRDFEAREGTVSQLAIIAFSAGVVGAIGAAWGWRWQGRTIAAFVALDGWGVPLYGDFPIYRLSHDYFTHGSSSLLGNGTRSFYADPEVSHLDLWRMPHRVWGWQVGDRLPRSRLTAAEFMSEILHRHGAMSDDLEPRSVESDK
;
A
#
# COMPACT_ATOMS: atom_id res chain seq x y z
N MET A 1 3.62 -14.83 9.35
CA MET A 1 3.88 -14.58 7.92
C MET A 1 2.87 -13.57 7.44
N VAL A 2 3.33 -12.52 6.77
CA VAL A 2 2.47 -11.44 6.31
C VAL A 2 2.10 -11.66 4.85
N HIS A 3 0.81 -11.63 4.54
CA HIS A 3 0.30 -11.66 3.18
C HIS A 3 0.10 -10.23 2.69
N ILE A 4 0.36 -9.97 1.41
CA ILE A 4 0.15 -8.64 0.82
C ILE A 4 -1.17 -8.66 0.05
N LEU A 5 -2.12 -7.83 0.44
CA LEU A 5 -3.36 -7.59 -0.27
C LEU A 5 -3.28 -6.26 -1.03
N VAL A 6 -3.47 -6.32 -2.34
CA VAL A 6 -3.58 -5.16 -3.22
C VAL A 6 -5.06 -4.90 -3.51
N CYS A 7 -5.52 -3.69 -3.20
CA CYS A 7 -6.88 -3.20 -3.43
C CYS A 7 -6.88 -2.05 -4.46
N PRO A 8 -7.04 -2.35 -5.76
CA PRO A 8 -7.05 -1.33 -6.81
C PRO A 8 -8.24 -0.37 -6.71
N GLY A 9 -8.14 0.75 -7.44
CA GLY A 9 -9.25 1.68 -7.69
C GLY A 9 -10.23 1.20 -8.77
N ILE A 10 -11.13 2.10 -9.20
CA ILE A 10 -12.11 1.85 -10.26
C ILE A 10 -11.47 2.22 -11.62
N HIS A 11 -10.47 1.45 -12.03
CA HIS A 11 -9.75 1.69 -13.28
C HIS A 11 -9.43 0.40 -14.01
N ASN A 12 -8.88 0.53 -15.22
CA ASN A 12 -8.45 -0.60 -16.04
C ASN A 12 -7.41 -1.44 -15.28
N LEU A 13 -7.63 -2.77 -15.25
CA LEU A 13 -6.75 -3.75 -14.61
C LEU A 13 -5.30 -3.67 -15.12
N GLN A 14 -5.08 -3.20 -16.35
CA GLN A 14 -3.74 -2.98 -16.88
C GLN A 14 -2.91 -2.04 -16.00
N LEU A 15 -3.52 -1.02 -15.38
CA LEU A 15 -2.79 -0.13 -14.47
C LEU A 15 -2.27 -0.86 -13.23
N THR A 16 -3.04 -1.83 -12.71
CA THR A 16 -2.61 -2.67 -11.59
C THR A 16 -1.52 -3.65 -12.03
N ARG A 17 -1.59 -4.18 -13.26
CA ARG A 17 -0.49 -5.03 -13.79
C ARG A 17 0.80 -4.22 -13.96
N ASP A 18 0.70 -3.02 -14.50
CA ASP A 18 1.81 -2.09 -14.65
C ASP A 18 2.39 -1.75 -13.27
N PHE A 19 1.54 -1.43 -12.28
CA PHE A 19 1.93 -1.20 -10.88
C PHE A 19 2.76 -2.36 -10.32
N LEU A 20 2.26 -3.59 -10.44
CA LEU A 20 2.93 -4.78 -9.92
C LEU A 20 4.29 -5.02 -10.57
N SER A 21 4.38 -4.89 -11.90
CA SER A 21 5.65 -4.99 -12.62
C SER A 21 6.63 -3.88 -12.20
N SER A 22 6.10 -2.68 -11.98
CA SER A 22 6.85 -1.49 -11.55
C SER A 22 7.53 -1.67 -10.18
N ILE A 23 6.86 -2.34 -9.25
CA ILE A 23 7.34 -2.50 -7.86
C ILE A 23 8.11 -3.80 -7.64
N GLU A 24 8.09 -4.75 -8.58
CA GLU A 24 8.71 -6.08 -8.46
C GLU A 24 10.20 -6.06 -8.10
N GLN A 25 10.93 -5.03 -8.53
CA GLN A 25 12.36 -4.86 -8.22
C GLN A 25 12.62 -4.20 -6.85
N PHE A 26 11.62 -3.54 -6.27
CA PHE A 26 11.73 -2.82 -5.00
C PHE A 26 11.14 -3.61 -3.86
N ILE A 27 10.02 -4.26 -4.16
CA ILE A 27 9.37 -5.22 -3.31
C ILE A 27 9.85 -6.55 -3.87
N SER A 28 10.80 -7.22 -3.20
CA SER A 28 10.98 -8.67 -3.28
C SER A 28 9.63 -9.35 -3.08
N LEU A 29 8.83 -9.34 -4.15
CA LEU A 29 7.61 -10.08 -4.26
C LEU A 29 8.09 -11.52 -4.17
N PRO A 30 7.71 -12.23 -3.10
CA PRO A 30 8.29 -13.51 -2.79
C PRO A 30 8.15 -14.42 -3.99
N ARG A 31 9.29 -14.79 -4.60
CA ARG A 31 9.39 -15.88 -5.58
C ARG A 31 9.14 -17.25 -4.93
N CYS A 32 8.96 -17.26 -3.62
CA CYS A 32 8.62 -18.42 -2.83
C CYS A 32 7.10 -18.65 -2.89
N PRO A 33 6.61 -19.86 -3.18
CA PRO A 33 5.18 -20.21 -3.22
C PRO A 33 4.40 -19.90 -1.93
N GLN A 34 5.10 -19.57 -0.85
CA GLN A 34 4.57 -19.54 0.51
C GLN A 34 4.11 -18.15 0.97
N GLN A 35 4.37 -17.06 0.24
CA GLN A 35 3.90 -15.71 0.63
C GLN A 35 3.03 -15.11 -0.50
N PRO A 36 1.71 -15.31 -0.48
CA PRO A 36 0.81 -14.85 -1.53
C PRO A 36 0.70 -13.32 -1.59
N LEU A 37 1.01 -12.75 -2.76
CA LEU A 37 0.46 -11.47 -3.18
C LEU A 37 -0.97 -11.71 -3.67
N LEU A 38 -1.96 -11.11 -3.01
CA LEU A 38 -3.36 -11.17 -3.41
C LEU A 38 -3.76 -9.86 -4.08
N VAL A 39 -4.44 -9.95 -5.23
CA VAL A 39 -5.00 -8.78 -5.91
C VAL A 39 -6.51 -8.89 -5.90
N PHE A 40 -7.18 -7.93 -5.26
CA PHE A 40 -8.64 -7.90 -5.21
C PHE A 40 -9.23 -7.66 -6.63
N PRO A 41 -10.12 -8.53 -7.12
CA PRO A 41 -10.62 -8.48 -8.50
C PRO A 41 -11.70 -7.39 -8.67
N THR A 42 -11.29 -6.15 -8.91
CA THR A 42 -12.21 -5.02 -9.08
C THR A 42 -13.05 -5.07 -10.36
N GLN A 43 -12.74 -5.98 -11.28
CA GLN A 43 -13.56 -6.25 -12.46
C GLN A 43 -14.83 -7.06 -12.12
N ASP A 44 -14.79 -7.84 -11.03
CA ASP A 44 -15.87 -8.74 -10.62
C ASP A 44 -16.60 -8.22 -9.36
N SER A 45 -16.07 -7.19 -8.70
CA SER A 45 -16.62 -6.66 -7.45
C SER A 45 -16.27 -5.18 -7.25
N PRO A 46 -17.14 -4.38 -6.60
CA PRO A 46 -16.88 -2.97 -6.40
C PRO A 46 -15.65 -2.72 -5.51
N ALA A 47 -14.69 -1.93 -6.02
CA ALA A 47 -13.42 -1.60 -5.34
C ALA A 47 -13.61 -1.04 -3.91
N TYR A 48 -14.68 -0.27 -3.70
CA TYR A 48 -15.00 0.38 -2.42
C TYR A 48 -15.72 -0.54 -1.43
N SER A 49 -15.98 -1.81 -1.76
CA SER A 49 -16.80 -2.69 -0.93
C SER A 49 -15.97 -3.54 0.04
N ALA A 50 -15.92 -3.11 1.30
CA ALA A 50 -15.28 -3.87 2.39
C ALA A 50 -15.80 -5.31 2.52
N LYS A 51 -17.12 -5.51 2.31
CA LYS A 51 -17.75 -6.84 2.37
C LYS A 51 -17.18 -7.78 1.32
N HIS A 52 -17.01 -7.32 0.07
CA HIS A 52 -16.46 -8.15 -1.00
C HIS A 52 -14.98 -8.46 -0.78
N ILE A 53 -14.20 -7.51 -0.25
CA ILE A 53 -12.79 -7.74 0.10
C ILE A 53 -12.68 -8.79 1.21
N LEU A 54 -13.51 -8.70 2.26
CA LEU A 54 -13.53 -9.71 3.32
C LEU A 54 -13.97 -11.09 2.81
N GLN A 55 -14.95 -11.14 1.90
CA GLN A 55 -15.37 -12.40 1.27
C GLN A 55 -14.24 -13.00 0.45
N PHE A 56 -13.57 -12.19 -0.38
CA PHE A 56 -12.41 -12.61 -1.17
C PHE A 56 -11.30 -13.22 -0.30
N LEU A 57 -11.00 -12.59 0.85
CA LEU A 57 -10.02 -13.13 1.80
C LEU A 57 -10.48 -14.47 2.41
N ARG A 58 -11.75 -14.62 2.77
CA ARG A 58 -12.29 -15.89 3.28
C ARG A 58 -12.23 -17.01 2.24
N ASP A 59 -12.56 -16.71 0.99
CA ASP A 59 -12.52 -17.68 -0.11
C ASP A 59 -11.08 -18.09 -0.45
N PHE A 60 -10.12 -17.18 -0.26
CA PHE A 60 -8.70 -17.50 -0.30
C PHE A 60 -8.31 -18.45 0.85
N GLU A 61 -8.68 -18.12 2.09
CA GLU A 61 -8.33 -18.95 3.25
C GLU A 61 -8.91 -20.36 3.21
N ALA A 62 -10.13 -20.50 2.66
CA ALA A 62 -10.77 -21.79 2.46
C ALA A 62 -9.99 -22.71 1.51
N ARG A 63 -9.18 -22.15 0.60
CA ARG A 63 -8.41 -22.89 -0.41
C ARG A 63 -6.94 -23.07 -0.02
N GLU A 64 -6.33 -22.00 0.49
CA GLU A 64 -4.87 -21.90 0.66
C GLU A 64 -4.43 -21.90 2.14
N GLY A 65 -5.38 -21.87 3.08
CA GLY A 65 -5.13 -21.87 4.51
C GLY A 65 -5.17 -20.49 5.17
N THR A 66 -5.00 -20.45 6.50
CA THR A 66 -5.26 -19.25 7.31
C THR A 66 -4.22 -18.15 7.10
N VAL A 67 -4.70 -16.92 6.88
CA VAL A 67 -3.90 -15.70 6.84
C VAL A 67 -3.87 -15.08 8.24
N SER A 68 -2.70 -15.12 8.88
CA SER A 68 -2.52 -14.59 10.24
C SER A 68 -2.34 -13.06 10.27
N GLN A 69 -1.66 -12.50 9.26
CA GLN A 69 -1.32 -11.08 9.19
C GLN A 69 -1.44 -10.56 7.76
N LEU A 70 -1.95 -9.33 7.60
CA LEU A 70 -2.09 -8.66 6.31
C LEU A 70 -1.33 -7.33 6.26
N ALA A 71 -0.57 -7.13 5.20
CA ALA A 71 -0.19 -5.81 4.71
C ALA A 71 -1.11 -5.45 3.55
N ILE A 72 -1.72 -4.27 3.57
CA ILE A 72 -2.69 -3.83 2.57
C ILE A 72 -2.12 -2.65 1.80
N ILE A 73 -2.18 -2.70 0.47
CA ILE A 73 -1.84 -1.61 -0.43
C ILE A 73 -3.12 -1.25 -1.20
N ALA A 74 -3.63 -0.05 -1.02
CA ALA A 74 -4.91 0.35 -1.58
C ALA A 74 -4.80 1.66 -2.37
N PHE A 75 -5.56 1.78 -3.46
CA PHE A 75 -5.53 2.95 -4.33
C PHE A 75 -6.90 3.54 -4.57
N SER A 76 -7.01 4.87 -4.52
CA SER A 76 -8.22 5.62 -4.90
C SER A 76 -9.46 5.09 -4.16
N ALA A 77 -10.55 4.80 -4.88
CA ALA A 77 -11.76 4.18 -4.30
C ALA A 77 -11.51 2.81 -3.61
N GLY A 78 -10.45 2.09 -3.97
CA GLY A 78 -10.02 0.88 -3.29
C GLY A 78 -9.63 1.13 -1.83
N VAL A 79 -9.17 2.34 -1.49
CA VAL A 79 -8.85 2.74 -0.11
C VAL A 79 -10.08 2.68 0.78
N VAL A 80 -11.27 3.06 0.27
CA VAL A 80 -12.54 3.00 1.00
C VAL A 80 -12.90 1.57 1.38
N GLY A 81 -12.82 0.64 0.43
CA GLY A 81 -13.10 -0.77 0.68
C GLY A 81 -12.07 -1.37 1.61
N ALA A 82 -10.79 -1.08 1.35
CA ALA A 82 -9.66 -1.61 2.08
C ALA A 82 -9.67 -1.20 3.56
N ILE A 83 -9.95 0.06 3.89
CA ILE A 83 -9.97 0.50 5.30
C ILE A 83 -11.12 -0.16 6.07
N GLY A 84 -12.29 -0.31 5.46
CA GLY A 84 -13.40 -1.06 6.05
C GLY A 84 -13.07 -2.54 6.23
N ALA A 85 -12.40 -3.16 5.26
CA ALA A 85 -11.94 -4.54 5.35
C ALA A 85 -10.86 -4.71 6.44
N ALA A 86 -9.95 -3.74 6.58
CA ALA A 86 -8.93 -3.74 7.62
C ALA A 86 -9.56 -3.74 9.03
N TRP A 87 -10.58 -2.90 9.26
CA TRP A 87 -11.37 -2.94 10.50
C TRP A 87 -12.08 -4.27 10.71
N GLY A 88 -12.74 -4.79 9.67
CA GLY A 88 -13.39 -6.11 9.74
C GLY A 88 -12.40 -7.24 10.04
N TRP A 89 -11.16 -7.14 9.57
CA TRP A 89 -10.08 -8.08 9.88
C TRP A 89 -9.62 -7.96 11.33
N ARG A 90 -9.42 -6.73 11.82
CA ARG A 90 -9.06 -6.43 13.21
C ARG A 90 -10.12 -6.94 14.19
N TRP A 91 -11.41 -6.74 13.91
CA TRP A 91 -12.51 -7.21 14.76
C TRP A 91 -12.62 -8.74 14.84
N GLN A 92 -12.03 -9.46 13.88
CA GLN A 92 -11.88 -10.93 13.96
C GLN A 92 -10.69 -11.36 14.82
N GLY A 93 -10.04 -10.43 15.54
CA GLY A 93 -8.85 -10.69 16.36
C GLY A 93 -7.57 -10.85 15.55
N ARG A 94 -7.59 -10.50 14.25
CA ARG A 94 -6.45 -10.68 13.35
C ARG A 94 -5.61 -9.41 13.23
N THR A 95 -4.41 -9.55 12.67
CA THR A 95 -3.43 -8.46 12.63
C THR A 95 -3.38 -7.80 11.25
N ILE A 96 -3.38 -6.46 11.25
CA ILE A 96 -2.96 -5.64 10.11
C ILE A 96 -1.53 -5.19 10.39
N ALA A 97 -0.58 -5.72 9.63
CA ALA A 97 0.83 -5.37 9.75
C ALA A 97 1.08 -3.94 9.24
N ALA A 98 0.51 -3.60 8.09
CA ALA A 98 0.59 -2.25 7.53
C ALA A 98 -0.62 -1.96 6.64
N PHE A 99 -1.02 -0.69 6.56
CA PHE A 99 -2.01 -0.19 5.62
C PHE A 99 -1.42 0.97 4.83
N VAL A 100 -1.25 0.81 3.53
CA VAL A 100 -0.64 1.77 2.61
C VAL A 100 -1.73 2.30 1.69
N ALA A 101 -2.14 3.56 1.90
CA ALA A 101 -3.15 4.24 1.10
C ALA A 101 -2.50 5.17 0.08
N LEU A 102 -2.70 4.85 -1.20
CA LEU A 102 -2.30 5.68 -2.33
C LEU A 102 -3.52 6.48 -2.78
N ASP A 103 -3.42 7.80 -2.65
CA ASP A 103 -4.37 8.78 -3.17
C ASP A 103 -5.84 8.52 -2.80
N GLY A 104 -6.07 8.07 -1.57
CA GLY A 104 -7.40 7.94 -0.97
C GLY A 104 -7.95 9.28 -0.49
N TRP A 105 -7.98 10.30 -1.35
CA TRP A 105 -8.42 11.65 -0.99
C TRP A 105 -9.85 11.64 -0.43
N GLY A 106 -10.06 12.39 0.65
CA GLY A 106 -11.36 12.47 1.34
C GLY A 106 -11.74 11.22 2.16
N VAL A 107 -10.90 10.18 2.21
CA VAL A 107 -11.18 8.96 2.99
C VAL A 107 -10.64 9.13 4.42
N PRO A 108 -11.48 9.04 5.46
CA PRO A 108 -11.02 8.97 6.85
C PRO A 108 -10.15 7.73 7.06
N LEU A 109 -8.90 7.92 7.46
CA LEU A 109 -7.97 6.83 7.73
C LEU A 109 -7.56 6.84 9.20
N TYR A 110 -8.30 6.06 9.98
CA TYR A 110 -8.06 5.81 11.39
C TYR A 110 -8.08 4.31 11.64
N GLY A 111 -7.20 3.85 12.53
CA GLY A 111 -6.99 2.44 12.85
C GLY A 111 -6.13 2.31 14.10
N ASP A 112 -6.23 1.19 14.78
CA ASP A 112 -5.28 0.78 15.83
C ASP A 112 -4.07 0.01 15.25
N PHE A 113 -3.79 0.23 13.96
CA PHE A 113 -2.74 -0.40 13.17
C PHE A 113 -1.98 0.66 12.36
N PRO A 114 -0.76 0.35 11.87
CA PRO A 114 0.05 1.30 11.11
C PRO A 114 -0.61 1.70 9.78
N ILE A 115 -0.79 3.01 9.58
CA ILE A 115 -1.37 3.60 8.37
C ILE A 115 -0.36 4.55 7.74
N TYR A 116 -0.14 4.41 6.43
CA TYR A 116 0.77 5.20 5.62
C TYR A 116 0.00 5.82 4.45
N ARG A 117 0.25 7.09 4.16
CA ARG A 117 -0.42 7.81 3.07
C ARG A 117 0.57 8.25 2.01
N LEU A 118 0.24 8.00 0.76
CA LEU A 118 0.95 8.51 -0.41
C LEU A 118 -0.01 9.38 -1.21
N SER A 119 0.41 10.59 -1.56
CA SER A 119 -0.38 11.53 -2.35
C SER A 119 0.36 11.91 -3.63
N HIS A 120 -0.39 12.18 -4.70
CA HIS A 120 0.19 12.51 -6.01
C HIS A 120 0.72 13.95 -6.11
N ASP A 121 0.48 14.78 -5.08
CA ASP A 121 0.96 16.14 -4.95
C ASP A 121 1.00 16.57 -3.47
N TYR A 122 1.50 17.78 -3.22
CA TYR A 122 1.55 18.39 -1.89
C TYR A 122 0.17 18.86 -1.37
N PHE A 123 -0.72 19.31 -2.25
CA PHE A 123 -2.02 19.87 -1.86
C PHE A 123 -2.97 18.79 -1.32
N THR A 124 -3.09 17.68 -2.04
CA THR A 124 -3.83 16.48 -1.66
C THR A 124 -3.27 15.91 -0.38
N HIS A 125 -1.94 15.93 -0.19
CA HIS A 125 -1.32 15.53 1.07
C HIS A 125 -1.82 16.38 2.25
N GLY A 126 -1.66 17.70 2.17
CA GLY A 126 -2.05 18.62 3.23
C GLY A 126 -3.55 18.59 3.55
N SER A 127 -4.41 18.54 2.54
CA SER A 127 -5.86 18.47 2.72
C SER A 127 -6.31 17.12 3.30
N SER A 128 -5.64 16.02 2.92
CA SER A 128 -5.95 14.70 3.46
C SER A 128 -5.56 14.56 4.92
N SER A 129 -4.43 15.15 5.37
CA SER A 129 -3.92 15.03 6.75
C SER A 129 -4.93 15.33 7.84
N LEU A 130 -5.92 16.20 7.58
CA LEU A 130 -7.04 16.49 8.48
C LEU A 130 -7.91 15.27 8.80
N LEU A 131 -7.93 14.29 7.90
CA LEU A 131 -8.67 13.04 8.00
C LEU A 131 -7.78 11.86 8.45
N GLY A 132 -6.64 12.16 9.09
CA GLY A 132 -5.70 11.20 9.67
C GLY A 132 -4.29 11.34 9.09
N ASN A 133 -3.29 11.76 9.86
CA ASN A 133 -1.97 12.09 9.28
C ASN A 133 -1.15 10.84 8.87
N GLY A 134 -1.53 9.65 9.34
CA GLY A 134 -0.72 8.43 9.25
C GLY A 134 0.51 8.48 10.15
N THR A 135 1.26 7.38 10.23
CA THR A 135 2.51 7.29 11.01
C THR A 135 3.71 7.90 10.25
N ARG A 136 3.74 7.70 8.93
CA ARG A 136 4.63 8.34 7.95
C ARG A 136 3.82 8.54 6.68
N SER A 137 4.17 9.56 5.90
CA SER A 137 3.49 9.86 4.65
C SER A 137 4.49 10.24 3.56
N PHE A 138 4.01 10.22 2.32
CA PHE A 138 4.74 10.62 1.13
C PHE A 138 3.86 11.52 0.27
N TYR A 139 4.46 12.51 -0.36
CA TYR A 139 3.83 13.24 -1.45
C TYR A 139 4.79 13.39 -2.62
N ALA A 140 4.27 13.29 -3.83
CA ALA A 140 5.07 13.47 -5.03
C ALA A 140 5.49 14.95 -5.19
N ASP A 141 6.73 15.13 -5.64
CA ASP A 141 7.32 16.42 -5.98
C ASP A 141 8.44 16.20 -7.02
N PRO A 142 8.21 16.56 -8.30
CA PRO A 142 7.05 17.30 -8.81
C PRO A 142 5.74 16.49 -8.75
N GLU A 143 4.60 17.20 -8.84
CA GLU A 143 3.28 16.58 -8.93
C GLU A 143 3.16 15.63 -10.13
N VAL A 144 2.39 14.56 -9.97
CA VAL A 144 2.12 13.57 -11.03
C VAL A 144 0.62 13.35 -11.15
N SER A 145 0.15 12.75 -12.24
CA SER A 145 -1.27 12.40 -12.32
C SER A 145 -1.65 11.35 -11.26
N HIS A 146 -2.90 11.41 -10.78
CA HIS A 146 -3.51 10.39 -9.91
C HIS A 146 -3.17 8.96 -10.34
N LEU A 147 -3.28 8.68 -11.64
CA LEU A 147 -3.03 7.36 -12.20
C LEU A 147 -1.55 7.03 -12.32
N ASP A 148 -0.66 8.00 -12.51
CA ASP A 148 0.78 7.74 -12.60
C ASP A 148 1.39 7.35 -11.25
N LEU A 149 0.86 7.90 -10.15
CA LEU A 149 1.21 7.44 -8.80
C LEU A 149 0.95 5.94 -8.63
N TRP A 150 -0.13 5.42 -9.21
CA TRP A 150 -0.44 4.00 -9.19
C TRP A 150 0.31 3.21 -10.26
N ARG A 151 0.27 3.65 -11.53
CA ARG A 151 0.81 2.89 -12.66
C ARG A 151 2.32 2.72 -12.60
N MET A 152 3.05 3.74 -12.14
CA MET A 152 4.51 3.77 -12.21
C MET A 152 5.16 4.39 -10.96
N PRO A 153 4.86 3.91 -9.74
CA PRO A 153 5.41 4.46 -8.50
C PRO A 153 6.95 4.48 -8.45
N HIS A 154 7.63 3.62 -9.20
CA HIS A 154 9.10 3.62 -9.32
C HIS A 154 9.67 4.85 -10.04
N ARG A 155 8.84 5.63 -10.74
CA ARG A 155 9.22 6.88 -11.43
C ARG A 155 8.74 8.13 -10.69
N VAL A 156 7.91 7.95 -9.67
CA VAL A 156 7.30 9.06 -8.93
C VAL A 156 8.21 9.44 -7.79
N TRP A 157 8.99 10.49 -8.01
CA TRP A 157 9.82 11.10 -6.97
C TRP A 157 8.98 11.97 -6.04
N GLY A 158 9.40 12.03 -4.78
CA GLY A 158 8.76 12.88 -3.81
C GLY A 158 9.48 12.85 -2.48
N TRP A 159 8.73 13.20 -1.45
CA TRP A 159 9.27 13.39 -0.12
C TRP A 159 8.54 12.54 0.89
N GLN A 160 9.29 11.76 1.65
CA GLN A 160 8.75 11.22 2.89
C GLN A 160 8.70 12.30 3.97
N VAL A 161 7.65 12.27 4.77
CA VAL A 161 7.44 13.15 5.92
C VAL A 161 6.84 12.38 7.09
N GLY A 162 7.18 12.79 8.31
CA GLY A 162 6.64 12.23 9.54
C GLY A 162 7.19 12.96 10.76
N ASP A 163 6.49 12.88 11.89
CA ASP A 163 6.67 13.77 13.06
C ASP A 163 8.10 13.79 13.65
N ARG A 164 8.93 12.77 13.37
CA ARG A 164 10.28 12.63 13.92
C ARG A 164 11.34 12.19 12.90
N LEU A 165 11.01 12.24 11.61
CA LEU A 165 11.94 11.83 10.56
C LEU A 165 12.42 13.05 9.78
N PRO A 166 13.74 13.14 9.49
CA PRO A 166 14.21 14.06 8.48
C PRO A 166 13.47 13.81 7.18
N ARG A 167 12.99 14.88 6.54
CA ARG A 167 12.45 14.80 5.20
C ARG A 167 13.55 14.24 4.28
N SER A 168 13.25 13.14 3.60
CA SER A 168 14.18 12.55 2.62
C SER A 168 13.48 12.38 1.29
N ARG A 169 14.29 12.44 0.22
CA ARG A 169 13.83 12.29 -1.15
C ARG A 169 13.99 10.84 -1.59
N LEU A 170 12.95 10.28 -2.16
CA LEU A 170 12.87 8.90 -2.64
C LEU A 170 11.70 8.76 -3.61
N THR A 171 11.59 7.62 -4.27
CA THR A 171 10.44 7.27 -5.10
C THR A 171 9.30 6.69 -4.25
N ALA A 172 8.07 6.75 -4.77
CA ALA A 172 6.92 6.12 -4.13
C ALA A 172 7.12 4.60 -3.95
N ALA A 173 7.79 3.94 -4.91
CA ALA A 173 8.10 2.51 -4.80
C ALA A 173 9.10 2.21 -3.68
N GLU A 174 10.17 3.00 -3.54
CA GLU A 174 11.13 2.87 -2.43
C GLU A 174 10.44 3.09 -1.08
N PHE A 175 9.58 4.12 -0.99
CA PHE A 175 8.82 4.39 0.24
C PHE A 175 7.91 3.20 0.64
N MET A 176 7.20 2.61 -0.32
CA MET A 176 6.39 1.40 -0.06
C MET A 176 7.25 0.21 0.33
N SER A 177 8.40 0.01 -0.33
CA SER A 177 9.34 -1.06 0.00
C SER A 177 9.85 -0.94 1.44
N GLU A 178 10.23 0.26 1.89
CA GLU A 178 10.64 0.48 3.28
C GLU A 178 9.55 0.11 4.29
N ILE A 179 8.29 0.42 3.97
CA ILE A 179 7.14 0.08 4.83
C ILE A 179 6.96 -1.43 4.90
N LEU A 180 6.97 -2.11 3.76
CA LEU A 180 6.70 -3.54 3.69
C LEU A 180 7.83 -4.37 4.34
N HIS A 181 9.10 -4.01 4.13
CA HIS A 181 10.23 -4.62 4.84
C HIS A 181 10.10 -4.44 6.36
N ARG A 182 9.86 -3.21 6.82
CA ARG A 182 9.73 -2.91 8.26
C ARG A 182 8.66 -3.77 8.96
N HIS A 183 7.61 -4.13 8.24
CA HIS A 183 6.48 -4.90 8.77
C HIS A 183 6.56 -6.39 8.45
N GLY A 184 7.71 -6.90 7.99
CA GLY A 184 7.90 -8.33 7.72
C GLY A 184 7.05 -8.87 6.58
N ALA A 185 6.62 -7.99 5.67
CA ALA A 185 5.91 -8.35 4.43
C ALA A 185 6.87 -8.66 3.28
N MET A 186 8.18 -8.67 3.54
CA MET A 186 9.24 -8.97 2.58
C MET A 186 10.33 -9.83 3.21
N SER A 187 11.06 -10.61 2.40
CA SER A 187 12.26 -11.34 2.83
C SER A 187 13.45 -10.39 2.96
N ASP A 188 14.30 -10.59 3.97
CA ASP A 188 15.50 -9.76 4.26
C ASP A 188 16.64 -9.92 3.23
N ASP A 189 16.42 -10.63 2.12
CA ASP A 189 17.46 -10.95 1.13
C ASP A 189 17.91 -9.75 0.24
N LEU A 190 17.37 -8.54 0.48
CA LEU A 190 17.84 -7.31 -0.16
C LEU A 190 18.62 -6.46 0.86
N GLU A 191 19.94 -6.63 0.86
CA GLU A 191 20.86 -5.64 1.45
C GLU A 191 20.59 -4.25 0.81
N PRO A 192 20.42 -3.18 1.61
CA PRO A 192 20.23 -1.85 1.08
C PRO A 192 21.49 -1.40 0.32
N ARG A 193 21.31 -0.91 -0.92
CA ARG A 193 22.40 -0.24 -1.64
C ARG A 193 22.87 0.96 -0.81
N SER A 194 24.10 0.90 -0.33
CA SER A 194 24.81 2.03 0.24
C SER A 194 24.76 3.21 -0.73
N VAL A 195 24.23 4.33 -0.28
CA VAL A 195 24.34 5.61 -0.98
C VAL A 195 25.81 6.01 -0.92
N GLU A 196 26.52 5.87 -2.03
CA GLU A 196 27.82 6.52 -2.20
C GLU A 196 27.60 8.03 -2.10
N SER A 197 28.10 8.60 -1.02
CA SER A 197 28.24 10.04 -0.88
C SER A 197 29.45 10.46 -1.71
N ASP A 198 29.21 10.92 -2.93
CA ASP A 198 30.25 11.62 -3.69
C ASP A 198 30.65 12.89 -2.93
N LYS A 199 31.93 12.94 -2.55
CA LYS A 199 32.67 14.13 -2.15
C LYS A 199 33.67 14.47 -3.24
#